data_AF-A0A9X0DEJ1-F1
#
_entry.id   AF-A0A9X0DEJ1-F1
#
_cell.length_a   1.000
_cell.length_b   1.000
_cell.length_c   1.000
_cell.angle_alpha   90.00
_cell.angle_beta   90.00
_cell.angle_gamma   90.00
#
_symmetry.space_group_name_H-M   'P 1'
#
loop_
_entity.id
_entity.type
_entity.pdbx_description
1 polymer ?
#
loop_
_entity_poly.entity_id
_entity_poly.type
_entity_poly.pdbx_seq_one_letter_code
_entity_poly.pdbx_strand_id
1 'polypeptide(L)'
;MTPRLPALSATSSDVRAYISRTLISKLGTSPEIAEETAKLWKDGRGAELYDFSARAFRSIFGDQIGWSLFRIVHEDKLQDWKQSIVGLISFCKSLSVIEEFCRGDNC
;
A
#
# COMPACT_ATOMS: atom_id res chain seq x y z
N MET A 1 10.65 -9.43 -4.20
CA MET A 1 9.28 -9.31 -4.75
C MET A 1 8.46 -8.54 -3.74
N THR A 2 8.01 -7.32 -4.06
CA THR A 2 7.29 -6.47 -3.12
C THR A 2 5.89 -7.04 -2.88
N PRO A 3 5.47 -7.33 -1.64
CA PRO A 3 4.15 -7.88 -1.38
C PRO A 3 3.08 -6.88 -1.81
N ARG A 4 2.10 -7.35 -2.58
CA ARG A 4 0.94 -6.54 -2.98
C ARG A 4 -0.02 -6.38 -1.82
N LEU A 5 -0.63 -5.20 -1.71
CA LEU A 5 -1.64 -4.99 -0.69
C LEU A 5 -2.80 -5.97 -0.86
N PRO A 6 -3.34 -6.49 0.26
CA PRO A 6 -4.52 -7.33 0.21
C PRO A 6 -5.73 -6.52 -0.28
N ALA A 7 -6.70 -7.21 -0.89
CA ALA A 7 -7.96 -6.60 -1.27
C ALA A 7 -8.73 -6.10 -0.03
N LEU A 8 -9.64 -5.13 -0.20
CA LEU A 8 -10.47 -4.63 0.91
C LEU A 8 -11.33 -5.74 1.55
N SER A 9 -11.77 -6.71 0.74
CA SER A 9 -12.54 -7.88 1.19
C SER A 9 -11.67 -9.02 1.76
N ALA A 10 -10.35 -8.85 1.80
CA ALA A 10 -9.44 -9.88 2.28
C ALA A 10 -9.70 -10.21 3.76
N THR A 11 -9.56 -11.50 4.08
CA THR A 11 -9.78 -11.98 5.45
C THR A 11 -8.63 -11.58 6.36
N SER A 12 -8.84 -11.68 7.67
CA SER A 12 -7.76 -11.44 8.64
C SER A 12 -6.56 -12.35 8.41
N SER A 13 -6.78 -13.61 8.00
CA SER A 13 -5.71 -14.55 7.62
C SER A 13 -4.87 -14.06 6.44
N ASP A 14 -5.51 -13.52 5.41
CA ASP A 14 -4.80 -12.96 4.24
C ASP A 14 -3.98 -11.73 4.62
N VAL A 15 -4.53 -10.87 5.48
CA VAL A 15 -3.82 -9.69 6.00
C VAL A 15 -2.60 -10.10 6.83
N ARG A 16 -2.72 -11.11 7.70
CA ARG A 16 -1.58 -11.64 8.46
C ARG A 16 -0.49 -12.16 7.54
N ALA A 17 -0.85 -12.90 6.49
CA ALA A 17 0.11 -13.40 5.51
C ALA A 17 0.84 -12.25 4.78
N TYR A 18 0.13 -11.17 4.43
CA TYR A 18 0.73 -9.96 3.87
C TYR A 18 1.69 -9.30 4.87
N ILE A 19 1.30 -9.15 6.14
CA ILE A 19 2.14 -8.54 7.18
C ILE A 19 3.41 -9.35 7.38
N SER A 20 3.32 -10.68 7.57
CA SER A 20 4.50 -11.53 7.72
C SER A 20 5.46 -11.40 6.54
N ARG A 21 4.94 -11.48 5.31
CA ARG A 21 5.76 -11.34 4.09
C ARG A 21 6.42 -9.96 4.02
N THR A 22 5.72 -8.92 4.44
CA THR A 22 6.24 -7.54 4.48
C THR A 22 7.37 -7.39 5.49
N LEU A 23 7.19 -7.93 6.70
CA LEU A 23 8.22 -7.92 7.73
C LEU A 23 9.48 -8.67 7.28
N ILE A 24 9.33 -9.84 6.66
CA ILE A 24 10.47 -10.62 6.16
C ILE A 24 11.15 -9.89 4.99
N SER A 25 10.38 -9.45 3.99
CA SER A 25 10.95 -8.94 2.74
C SER A 25 11.46 -7.50 2.81
N LYS A 26 10.80 -6.61 3.57
CA LYS A 26 11.16 -5.19 3.65
C LYS A 26 11.93 -4.83 4.91
N LEU A 27 11.65 -5.48 6.03
CA LEU A 27 12.34 -5.22 7.30
C LEU A 27 13.45 -6.23 7.60
N GLY A 28 13.55 -7.32 6.84
CA GLY A 28 14.58 -8.35 7.06
C GLY A 28 14.38 -9.13 8.36
N THR A 29 13.17 -9.12 8.90
CA THR A 29 12.84 -9.81 10.15
C THR A 29 12.84 -11.32 9.97
N SER A 30 13.20 -12.08 11.00
CA SER A 30 13.13 -13.54 10.97
C SER A 30 11.68 -14.03 10.77
N PRO A 31 11.47 -15.16 10.08
CA PRO A 31 10.12 -15.67 9.81
C PRO A 31 9.29 -15.91 11.07
N GLU A 32 9.89 -16.43 12.14
CA GLU A 32 9.23 -16.65 13.42
C GLU A 32 8.74 -15.34 14.04
N ILE A 33 9.59 -14.31 14.10
CA ILE A 33 9.20 -13.00 14.67
C ILE A 33 8.14 -12.34 13.79
N ALA A 34 8.24 -12.50 12.47
CA ALA A 34 7.26 -11.97 11.53
C ALA A 34 5.87 -12.61 11.73
N GLU A 35 5.80 -13.93 11.91
CA GLU A 35 4.55 -14.63 12.20
C GLU A 35 3.96 -14.25 13.56
N GLU A 36 4.76 -14.20 14.62
CA GLU A 36 4.31 -13.77 15.95
C GLU A 36 3.79 -12.33 15.91
N THR A 37 4.47 -11.45 15.19
CA THR A 37 4.02 -10.06 15.00
C THR A 37 2.73 -10.01 14.19
N ALA A 38 2.60 -10.79 13.13
CA ALA A 38 1.38 -10.83 12.32
C ALA A 38 0.17 -11.34 13.13
N LYS A 39 0.36 -12.28 14.08
CA LYS A 39 -0.71 -12.76 14.97
C LYS A 39 -1.34 -11.66 15.84
N LEU A 40 -0.65 -10.55 16.07
CA LEU A 40 -1.21 -9.38 16.77
C LEU A 40 -2.38 -8.75 16.01
N TRP A 41 -2.47 -8.98 14.70
CA TRP A 41 -3.61 -8.58 13.87
C TRP A 41 -4.77 -9.58 14.04
N LYS A 42 -5.60 -9.38 15.07
CA LYS A 42 -6.65 -10.34 15.45
C LYS A 42 -7.84 -10.36 14.47
N ASP A 43 -8.64 -9.30 14.42
CA ASP A 43 -9.94 -9.34 13.71
C ASP A 43 -10.04 -8.34 12.54
N GLY A 44 -8.98 -7.58 12.26
CA GLY A 44 -8.99 -6.62 11.14
C GLY A 44 -9.06 -7.34 9.79
N ARG A 45 -9.92 -6.90 8.89
CA ARG A 45 -9.91 -7.33 7.47
C ARG A 45 -9.03 -6.37 6.67
N GLY A 46 -8.93 -6.62 5.36
CA GLY A 46 -8.24 -5.73 4.45
C GLY A 46 -8.74 -4.29 4.53
N ALA A 47 -10.05 -4.07 4.69
CA ALA A 47 -10.62 -2.74 4.84
C ALA A 47 -10.04 -1.96 6.03
N GLU A 48 -9.94 -2.59 7.21
CA GLU A 48 -9.36 -1.99 8.41
C GLU A 48 -7.87 -1.68 8.21
N LEU A 49 -7.12 -2.51 7.48
CA LEU A 49 -5.72 -2.24 7.14
C LEU A 49 -5.57 -0.93 6.34
N TYR A 50 -6.56 -0.60 5.51
CA TYR A 50 -6.55 0.61 4.67
C TYR A 50 -6.99 1.87 5.41
N ASP A 51 -7.80 1.73 6.46
CA ASP A 51 -8.39 2.84 7.22
C ASP A 51 -7.61 3.18 8.49
N PHE A 52 -6.85 2.22 9.04
CA PHE A 52 -6.15 2.41 10.30
C PHE A 52 -5.07 3.49 10.23
N SER A 53 -5.10 4.37 11.24
CA SER A 53 -4.10 5.41 11.42
C SER A 53 -2.76 4.86 11.92
N ALA A 54 -1.68 5.63 11.75
CA ALA A 54 -0.35 5.31 12.29
C ALA A 54 -0.38 5.01 13.80
N ARG A 55 -1.28 5.66 14.56
CA ARG A 55 -1.45 5.41 15.99
C ARG A 55 -2.02 4.02 16.27
N ALA A 56 -2.97 3.56 15.45
CA ALA A 56 -3.53 2.22 15.57
C ALA A 56 -2.46 1.15 15.27
N PHE A 57 -1.66 1.34 14.21
CA PHE A 57 -0.53 0.45 13.91
C PHE A 57 0.48 0.38 15.06
N ARG A 58 0.86 1.53 15.63
CA ARG A 58 1.77 1.57 16.79
C ARG A 58 1.18 0.89 18.03
N SER A 59 -0.13 1.01 18.25
CA SER A 59 -0.80 0.36 19.36
C SER A 59 -0.85 -1.16 19.23
N ILE A 60 -0.92 -1.69 18.00
CA ILE A 60 -1.01 -3.14 17.75
C ILE A 60 0.38 -3.77 17.71
N PHE A 61 1.31 -3.17 16.97
CA PHE A 61 2.62 -3.78 16.67
C PHE A 61 3.78 -3.18 17.46
N GLY A 62 3.53 -2.17 18.28
CA GLY A 62 4.56 -1.40 18.97
C GLY A 62 5.14 -0.26 18.12
N ASP A 63 5.98 0.56 18.73
CA ASP A 63 6.33 1.87 18.21
C ASP A 63 7.09 1.83 16.87
N GLN A 64 8.23 1.12 16.84
CA GLN A 64 9.09 1.03 15.66
C GLN A 64 8.46 0.20 14.54
N ILE A 65 7.93 -0.98 14.86
CA ILE A 65 7.37 -1.90 13.88
C ILE A 65 6.06 -1.33 13.31
N GLY A 66 5.19 -0.79 14.17
CA GLY A 66 3.93 -0.18 13.74
C GLY A 66 4.14 1.01 12.83
N TRP A 67 5.10 1.90 13.14
CA TRP A 67 5.40 3.05 12.27
C TRP A 67 5.95 2.60 10.91
N SER A 68 6.85 1.60 10.90
CA SER A 68 7.42 1.07 9.68
C SER A 68 6.38 0.38 8.79
N LEU A 69 5.49 -0.43 9.38
CA LEU A 69 4.38 -1.07 8.67
C LEU A 69 3.41 -0.06 8.08
N PHE A 70 3.02 0.96 8.85
CA PHE A 70 2.14 2.03 8.35
C PHE A 70 2.75 2.73 7.14
N ARG A 71 4.04 3.10 7.20
CA ARG A 71 4.74 3.72 6.08
C ARG A 71 4.73 2.82 4.84
N ILE A 72 5.04 1.54 5.00
CA ILE A 72 5.05 0.57 3.90
C ILE A 72 3.67 0.42 3.27
N VAL A 73 2.62 0.23 4.08
CA VAL A 73 1.24 0.10 3.60
C VAL A 73 0.82 1.35 2.83
N HIS A 74 1.18 2.53 3.34
CA HIS A 74 0.85 3.79 2.67
C HIS A 74 1.62 4.00 1.36
N GLU A 75 2.88 3.60 1.31
CA GLU A 75 3.70 3.59 0.09
C GLU A 75 3.12 2.63 -0.95
N ASP A 76 2.76 1.41 -0.55
CA ASP A 76 2.15 0.42 -1.44
C ASP A 76 0.80 0.92 -1.98
N LYS A 77 0.00 1.59 -1.14
CA LYS A 77 -1.30 2.20 -1.53
C LYS A 77 -1.11 3.34 -2.54
N LEU A 78 -0.06 4.13 -2.36
CA LEU A 78 0.31 5.20 -3.31
C LEU A 78 0.80 4.63 -4.64
N GLN A 79 1.57 3.53 -4.62
CA GLN A 79 2.03 2.84 -5.83
C GLN A 79 0.86 2.23 -6.59
N ASP A 80 -0.07 1.55 -5.91
CA ASP A 80 -1.28 1.01 -6.54
C ASP A 80 -2.16 2.12 -7.15
N TRP A 81 -2.26 3.28 -6.50
CA TRP A 81 -2.95 4.44 -7.09
C TRP A 81 -2.24 4.98 -8.34
N LYS A 82 -0.92 5.15 -8.30
CA LYS A 82 -0.13 5.62 -9.45
C LYS A 82 -0.22 4.68 -10.65
N GLN A 83 -0.33 3.38 -10.41
CA GLN A 83 -0.47 2.34 -11.44
C GLN A 83 -1.92 2.15 -11.90
N SER A 84 -2.90 2.73 -11.19
CA SER A 84 -4.30 2.68 -11.59
C SER A 84 -4.62 3.73 -12.66
N ILE A 85 -5.63 3.45 -13.49
CA ILE A 85 -6.15 4.21 -14.65
C ILE A 85 -6.17 5.75 -14.48
N VAL A 86 -6.26 6.27 -13.27
CA VAL A 86 -6.18 7.72 -12.97
C VAL A 86 -4.80 8.33 -13.34
N GLY A 87 -3.69 7.60 -13.14
CA GLY A 87 -2.36 8.03 -13.58
C GLY A 87 -2.25 8.11 -15.11
N LEU A 88 -2.88 7.17 -15.81
CA LEU A 88 -3.00 7.18 -17.28
C LEU A 88 -3.90 8.31 -17.78
N ILE A 89 -5.04 8.58 -17.13
CA ILE A 89 -5.93 9.69 -17.50
C ILE A 89 -5.25 11.06 -17.26
N SER A 90 -4.45 11.20 -16.20
CA SER A 90 -3.70 12.45 -15.97
C SER A 90 -2.64 12.71 -17.04
N PHE A 91 -2.06 11.65 -17.62
CA PHE A 91 -1.17 11.76 -18.77
C PHE A 91 -1.94 12.09 -20.05
N CYS A 92 -3.11 11.47 -20.28
CA CYS A 92 -3.96 11.76 -21.44
C CYS A 92 -4.51 13.19 -21.44
N LYS A 93 -4.86 13.77 -20.28
CA LYS A 93 -5.28 15.17 -20.20
C LYS A 93 -4.16 16.17 -20.53
N SER A 94 -2.90 15.79 -20.32
CA SER A 94 -1.75 16.63 -20.70
C SER A 94 -1.44 16.50 -22.19
N LEU A 95 -1.69 15.35 -22.81
CA LEU A 95 -1.43 15.14 -24.24
C LEU A 95 -2.46 15.86 -25.13
N SER A 96 -3.73 15.95 -24.70
CA SER A 96 -4.76 16.72 -25.42
C SER A 96 -4.48 18.23 -25.44
N VAL A 97 -3.82 18.78 -24.42
CA VAL A 97 -3.41 20.20 -24.38
C VAL A 97 -2.24 20.48 -25.34
N ILE A 98 -1.37 19.49 -25.57
CA ILE A 98 -0.22 19.64 -26.48
C ILE A 98 -0.66 19.51 -27.95
N GLU A 99 -1.64 18.66 -28.26
CA GLU A 99 -2.18 18.54 -29.62
C GLU A 99 -2.94 19.78 -30.11
N GLU A 100 -3.55 20.57 -29.20
CA GLU A 100 -4.25 21.80 -29.57
C GLU A 100 -3.29 22.96 -29.89
N PHE A 101 -2.06 22.93 -29.34
CA PHE A 101 -1.03 23.92 -29.64
C PHE A 101 -0.35 23.70 -31.00
N CYS A 102 -0.28 22.45 -31.49
CA CYS A 102 0.29 22.13 -32.80
C CYS A 102 -0.68 22.29 -33.97
N ARG A 103 -1.99 22.49 -33.71
CA ARG A 103 -3.00 22.75 -34.77
C ARG A 103 -3.26 24.25 -34.98
N GLY A 104 -2.68 25.12 -34.16
CA GLY A 104 -2.90 26.57 -34.18
C GLY A 104 -1.84 27.41 -34.89
N ASP A 105 -0.71 26.83 -35.31
CA ASP A 105 0.37 27.57 -35.98
C ASP A 105 0.85 26.82 -37.23
N ASN A 106 0.15 27.02 -38.35
CA ASN A 106 0.81 27.39 -39.59
C ASN A 106 -0.22 27.87 -40.62
N CYS A 107 0.03 29.10 -41.10
CA CYS A 107 -0.50 29.65 -42.33
C CYS A 107 -0.18 28.79 -43.56
#